data_AF-A0A1W9PHT5-F1
#
_entry.id   AF-A0A1W9PHT5-F1
#
_cell.length_a   1.000
_cell.length_b   1.000
_cell.length_c   1.000
_cell.angle_alpha   90.00
_cell.angle_beta   90.00
_cell.angle_gamma   90.00
#
_symmetry.space_group_name_H-M   'P 1'
#
loop_
_entity.id
_entity.type
_entity.pdbx_description
1 polymer ?
#
loop_
_entity_poly.entity_id
_entity_poly.type
_entity_poly.pdbx_seq_one_letter_code
_entity_poly.pdbx_strand_id
1 'polypeptide(L)'
;MVADSAEESIEIDLHTIKEESPQEPEITFDDDLMIDIKNDTDELLADDISDEDEFEGLSGEQAKDAHINRAPTPILHYDASSASLELGLSSGFVDELVKEFVQEAKSFHPKFDKAFSDDDLLTVQNLSIELKGASDNLRIHEISSALQTLLRCDNSTSGKKALDELYSLIDQL
;
A
#
# COMPACT_ATOMS: atom_id res chain seq x y z
N MET A 1 -37.38 57.02 47.96
CA MET A 1 -37.45 56.39 46.63
C MET A 1 -36.05 56.32 46.07
N VAL A 2 -35.39 55.19 46.28
CA VAL A 2 -34.15 54.79 45.60
C VAL A 2 -34.37 53.30 45.37
N ALA A 3 -34.46 52.93 44.09
CA ALA A 3 -34.79 51.59 43.66
C ALA A 3 -33.58 50.68 43.89
N ASP A 4 -33.79 49.72 44.78
CA ASP A 4 -32.97 48.55 45.00
C ASP A 4 -33.04 47.68 43.73
N SER A 5 -31.95 47.60 42.96
CA SER A 5 -31.83 46.69 41.82
C SER A 5 -30.96 45.53 42.22
N ALA A 6 -31.59 44.37 42.30
CA ALA A 6 -31.01 43.09 42.66
C ALA A 6 -29.85 42.71 41.72
N GLU A 7 -28.73 42.32 42.33
CA GLU A 7 -27.68 41.53 41.69
C GLU A 7 -28.21 40.09 41.57
N GLU A 8 -28.58 39.67 40.36
CA GLU A 8 -28.91 38.28 40.07
C GLU A 8 -27.66 37.58 39.53
N SER A 9 -26.99 36.83 40.41
CA SER A 9 -25.86 35.96 40.10
C SER A 9 -26.31 34.83 39.19
N ILE A 10 -25.76 34.77 37.97
CA ILE A 10 -25.96 33.65 37.06
C ILE A 10 -25.09 32.49 37.54
N GLU A 11 -25.68 31.54 38.26
CA GLU A 11 -25.09 30.22 38.48
C GLU A 11 -25.17 29.41 37.19
N ILE A 12 -24.02 29.21 36.54
CA ILE A 12 -23.90 28.28 35.41
C ILE A 12 -23.73 26.88 36.00
N ASP A 13 -24.81 26.10 36.00
CA ASP A 13 -24.80 24.71 36.44
C ASP A 13 -23.97 23.85 35.46
N LEU A 14 -22.83 23.34 35.94
CA LEU A 14 -21.79 22.69 35.14
C LEU A 14 -22.03 21.18 34.92
N HIS A 15 -23.28 20.70 34.97
CA HIS A 15 -23.57 19.25 34.98
C HIS A 15 -24.46 18.74 33.85
N THR A 16 -24.32 19.23 32.62
CA THR A 16 -24.90 18.54 31.45
C THR A 16 -24.01 18.65 30.23
N ILE A 17 -22.77 18.17 30.33
CA ILE A 17 -22.06 17.64 29.18
C ILE A 17 -22.38 16.15 29.18
N LYS A 18 -23.37 15.76 28.37
CA LYS A 18 -23.63 14.36 28.06
C LYS A 18 -22.37 13.85 27.37
N GLU A 19 -21.64 12.96 28.03
CA GLU A 19 -20.56 12.20 27.41
C GLU A 19 -21.17 11.33 26.29
N GLU A 20 -21.18 11.85 25.06
CA GLU A 20 -21.27 10.98 23.90
C GLU A 20 -19.94 10.27 23.77
N SER A 21 -19.91 9.05 24.31
CA SER A 21 -18.88 8.07 24.06
C SER A 21 -18.76 7.89 22.54
N PRO A 22 -17.56 8.05 21.92
CA PRO A 22 -17.37 7.72 20.53
C PRO A 22 -17.61 6.22 20.38
N GLN A 23 -18.70 5.84 19.72
CA GLN A 23 -18.87 4.45 19.31
C GLN A 23 -17.81 4.16 18.26
N GLU A 24 -16.78 3.41 18.66
CA GLU A 24 -15.84 2.79 17.73
C GLU A 24 -16.65 1.93 16.76
N PRO A 25 -16.40 2.02 15.44
CA PRO A 25 -17.09 1.14 14.50
C PRO A 25 -16.68 -0.31 14.79
N GLU A 26 -17.64 -1.12 15.23
CA GLU A 26 -17.48 -2.57 15.27
C GLU A 26 -17.28 -3.06 13.84
N ILE A 27 -16.04 -3.43 13.50
CA ILE A 27 -15.74 -4.17 12.28
C ILE A 27 -16.23 -5.59 12.53
N THR A 28 -17.44 -5.90 12.08
CA THR A 28 -17.92 -7.28 12.02
C THR A 28 -17.24 -7.96 10.83
N PHE A 29 -16.27 -8.82 11.12
CA PHE A 29 -15.77 -9.77 10.14
C PHE A 29 -16.86 -10.83 9.96
N ASP A 30 -17.52 -10.85 8.80
CA ASP A 30 -18.43 -11.93 8.45
C ASP A 30 -17.61 -13.22 8.28
N ASP A 31 -17.68 -14.10 9.28
CA ASP A 31 -17.02 -15.42 9.36
C ASP A 31 -17.52 -16.45 8.31
N ASP A 32 -18.27 -16.03 7.29
CA ASP A 32 -18.99 -16.91 6.35
C ASP A 32 -18.22 -17.25 5.05
N LEU A 33 -16.93 -16.89 4.93
CA LEU A 33 -16.11 -17.24 3.75
C LEU A 33 -15.29 -18.53 3.95
N MET A 34 -15.99 -19.64 4.21
CA MET A 34 -15.44 -20.98 3.95
C MET A 34 -15.45 -21.23 2.44
N ILE A 35 -14.36 -20.90 1.75
CA ILE A 35 -14.18 -21.30 0.35
C ILE A 35 -13.55 -22.69 0.30
N ASP A 36 -14.35 -23.66 -0.13
CA ASP A 36 -13.93 -25.01 -0.52
C ASP A 36 -12.91 -24.91 -1.67
N ILE A 37 -11.63 -25.14 -1.36
CA ILE A 37 -10.58 -25.30 -2.37
C ILE A 37 -10.77 -26.67 -3.03
N LYS A 38 -11.53 -26.72 -4.12
CA LYS A 38 -11.52 -27.86 -5.03
C LYS A 38 -10.31 -27.74 -5.95
N ASN A 39 -9.31 -28.55 -5.62
CA ASN A 39 -8.04 -28.66 -6.31
C ASN A 39 -8.22 -29.56 -7.55
N ASP A 40 -8.76 -29.00 -8.63
CA ASP A 40 -8.79 -29.69 -9.93
C ASP A 40 -7.47 -29.41 -10.66
N THR A 41 -6.56 -30.34 -10.47
CA THR A 41 -5.29 -30.44 -11.20
C THR A 41 -5.57 -31.30 -12.43
N ASP A 42 -5.58 -30.71 -13.62
CA ASP A 42 -5.54 -31.45 -14.90
C ASP A 42 -4.70 -30.68 -15.93
N GLU A 43 -3.40 -30.96 -15.86
CA GLU A 43 -2.52 -31.36 -16.96
C GLU A 43 -3.09 -31.35 -18.39
N LEU A 44 -2.53 -30.52 -19.30
CA LEU A 44 -2.26 -30.79 -20.73
C LEU A 44 -1.23 -29.75 -21.24
N LEU A 45 0.06 -30.12 -21.31
CA LEU A 45 0.80 -30.65 -22.47
C LEU A 45 1.12 -29.67 -23.61
N ALA A 46 2.41 -29.33 -23.65
CA ALA A 46 3.34 -29.11 -24.76
C ALA A 46 2.79 -28.77 -26.17
N ASP A 47 3.37 -27.73 -26.77
CA ASP A 47 3.70 -27.77 -28.20
C ASP A 47 5.08 -27.16 -28.48
N ASP A 48 5.76 -27.80 -29.42
CA ASP A 48 7.18 -27.76 -29.78
C ASP A 48 7.56 -26.51 -30.63
N ILE A 49 8.82 -26.07 -30.46
CA ILE A 49 9.86 -25.70 -31.47
C ILE A 49 9.38 -24.86 -32.68
N SER A 50 9.92 -23.66 -32.95
CA SER A 50 11.16 -23.39 -33.72
C SER A 50 11.07 -21.90 -34.14
N ASP A 51 12.07 -21.12 -34.52
CA ASP A 51 13.40 -21.28 -35.09
C ASP A 51 14.21 -20.00 -34.80
N GLU A 52 15.50 -20.14 -35.07
CA GLU A 52 16.59 -19.17 -35.09
C GLU A 52 16.24 -17.89 -35.88
N ASP A 53 16.58 -16.72 -35.32
CA ASP A 53 16.97 -15.57 -36.13
C ASP A 53 18.11 -14.81 -35.43
N GLU A 54 19.29 -15.07 -35.97
CA GLU A 54 20.54 -14.34 -35.83
C GLU A 54 20.35 -12.91 -36.37
N PHE A 55 20.17 -11.91 -35.50
CA PHE A 55 20.20 -10.51 -35.92
C PHE A 55 21.53 -9.84 -35.54
N GLU A 56 22.41 -9.78 -36.55
CA GLU A 56 23.65 -9.02 -36.51
C GLU A 56 23.41 -7.53 -36.24
N GLY A 57 24.43 -6.93 -35.61
CA GLY A 57 24.40 -5.57 -35.13
C GLY A 57 24.25 -4.52 -36.22
N LEU A 58 23.50 -3.47 -35.87
CA LEU A 58 23.58 -2.18 -36.52
C LEU A 58 24.13 -1.16 -35.53
N SER A 59 25.44 -0.95 -35.65
CA SER A 59 26.08 0.31 -35.27
C SER A 59 25.46 1.43 -36.12
N GLY A 60 24.89 2.42 -35.45
CA GLY A 60 24.19 3.54 -36.08
C GLY A 60 24.04 4.70 -35.10
N GLU A 61 25.15 5.43 -34.95
CA GLU A 61 25.26 6.87 -34.74
C GLU A 61 24.03 7.67 -34.26
N GLN A 62 24.17 8.22 -33.04
CA GLN A 62 23.58 9.47 -32.51
C GLN A 62 22.27 10.01 -33.15
N ALA A 63 21.17 9.78 -32.45
CA ALA A 63 20.03 10.68 -32.38
C ALA A 63 19.92 11.16 -30.93
N LYS A 64 20.36 12.38 -30.62
CA LYS A 64 19.49 13.54 -30.36
C LYS A 64 18.47 13.27 -29.26
N ASP A 65 18.72 13.91 -28.12
CA ASP A 65 17.80 14.18 -27.00
C ASP A 65 16.33 13.93 -27.32
N ALA A 66 15.90 12.68 -27.15
CA ALA A 66 14.54 12.41 -26.77
C ALA A 66 14.48 12.73 -25.28
N HIS A 67 14.02 13.93 -24.95
CA HIS A 67 13.50 14.21 -23.62
C HIS A 67 12.27 13.32 -23.45
N ILE A 68 12.51 12.07 -23.05
CA ILE A 68 11.45 11.15 -22.67
C ILE A 68 10.83 11.83 -21.46
N ASN A 69 9.61 12.35 -21.63
CA ASN A 69 8.77 12.80 -20.52
C ASN A 69 8.40 11.56 -19.70
N ARG A 70 9.39 10.92 -19.05
CA ARG A 70 9.16 9.94 -18.00
C ARG A 70 8.65 10.77 -16.84
N ALA A 71 7.42 10.50 -16.42
CA ALA A 71 6.90 11.08 -15.19
C ALA A 71 7.97 10.87 -14.08
N PRO A 72 8.22 11.87 -13.24
CA PRO A 72 9.21 11.74 -12.17
C PRO A 72 8.89 10.52 -11.32
N THR A 73 9.86 9.61 -11.18
CA THR A 73 9.72 8.45 -10.30
C THR A 73 9.62 8.93 -8.86
N PRO A 74 8.68 8.39 -8.06
CA PRO A 74 8.55 8.77 -6.67
C PRO A 74 9.85 8.46 -5.92
N ILE A 75 10.27 9.36 -5.03
CA ILE A 75 11.50 9.24 -4.23
C ILE A 75 11.13 8.80 -2.82
N LEU A 76 11.81 7.78 -2.31
CA LEU A 76 11.64 7.27 -0.96
C LEU A 76 12.53 8.03 0.03
N HIS A 77 11.95 8.62 1.08
CA HIS A 77 12.70 9.25 2.18
C HIS A 77 12.61 8.39 3.44
N TYR A 78 13.22 7.21 3.41
CA TYR A 78 13.26 6.29 4.54
C TYR A 78 14.60 6.38 5.29
N ASP A 79 14.55 6.46 6.62
CA ASP A 79 15.71 6.35 7.51
C ASP A 79 15.44 5.32 8.60
N ALA A 80 16.14 4.18 8.51
CA ALA A 80 16.04 3.10 9.49
C ALA A 80 16.45 3.55 10.90
N SER A 81 17.34 4.55 11.03
CA SER A 81 17.75 5.08 12.33
C SER A 81 16.60 5.79 13.03
N SER A 82 15.92 6.72 12.35
CA SER A 82 14.72 7.38 12.85
C SER A 82 13.62 6.36 13.18
N ALA A 83 13.35 5.42 12.26
CA ALA A 83 12.37 4.37 12.50
C ALA A 83 12.70 3.53 13.74
N SER A 84 13.97 3.18 13.95
CA SER A 84 14.41 2.41 15.14
C SER A 84 14.19 3.17 16.45
N LEU A 85 14.41 4.49 16.46
CA LEU A 85 14.15 5.33 17.63
C LEU A 85 12.65 5.38 17.96
N GLU A 86 11.80 5.51 16.95
CA GLU A 86 10.34 5.53 17.13
C GLU A 86 9.78 4.18 17.57
N LEU A 87 10.34 3.08 17.05
CA LEU A 87 9.91 1.73 17.38
C LEU A 87 10.51 1.23 18.71
N GLY A 88 11.52 1.92 19.26
CA GLY A 88 12.25 1.47 20.45
C GLY A 88 13.06 0.20 20.20
N LEU A 89 13.49 -0.01 18.95
CA LEU A 89 14.25 -1.17 18.48
C LEU A 89 15.69 -0.79 18.14
N SER A 90 16.58 -1.77 18.00
CA SER A 90 17.91 -1.49 17.44
C SER A 90 17.81 -1.27 15.93
N SER A 91 18.64 -0.38 15.39
CA SER A 91 18.66 -0.11 13.94
C SER A 91 18.93 -1.38 13.12
N GLY A 92 19.85 -2.23 13.58
CA GLY A 92 20.15 -3.50 12.90
C GLY A 92 18.97 -4.46 12.84
N PHE A 93 18.10 -4.47 13.87
CA PHE A 93 16.89 -5.29 13.84
C PHE A 93 15.83 -4.69 12.91
N VAL A 94 15.68 -3.36 12.88
CA VAL A 94 14.79 -2.68 11.92
C VAL A 94 15.25 -2.94 10.48
N ASP A 95 16.56 -2.91 10.21
CA ASP A 95 17.12 -3.25 8.89
C ASP A 95 16.80 -4.70 8.47
N GLU A 96 16.78 -5.65 9.43
CA GLU A 96 16.35 -7.02 9.18
C GLU A 96 14.87 -7.10 8.84
N LEU A 97 14.01 -6.42 9.60
CA LEU A 97 12.57 -6.36 9.32
C LEU A 97 12.26 -5.72 7.95
N VAL A 98 13.00 -4.67 7.57
CA VAL A 98 12.85 -4.05 6.25
C VAL A 98 13.24 -5.01 5.13
N LYS A 99 14.32 -5.80 5.30
CA LYS A 99 14.70 -6.82 4.31
C LYS A 99 13.64 -7.90 4.18
N GLU A 100 13.06 -8.36 5.29
CA GLU A 100 11.96 -9.32 5.29
C GLU A 100 10.74 -8.74 4.56
N PHE A 101 10.38 -7.49 4.87
CA PHE A 101 9.31 -6.77 4.18
C PHE A 101 9.55 -6.67 2.67
N VAL A 102 10.76 -6.32 2.21
CA VAL A 102 11.09 -6.25 0.78
C VAL A 102 10.94 -7.61 0.11
N GLN A 103 11.39 -8.69 0.76
CA GLN A 103 11.23 -10.05 0.23
C GLN A 103 9.76 -10.45 0.12
N GLU A 104 8.97 -10.18 1.15
CA GLU A 104 7.54 -10.42 1.17
C GLU A 104 6.82 -9.63 0.07
N ALA A 105 7.08 -8.32 -0.03
CA ALA A 105 6.49 -7.47 -1.05
C ALA A 105 6.84 -7.94 -2.47
N LYS A 106 8.08 -8.37 -2.71
CA LYS A 106 8.48 -8.96 -4.01
C LYS A 106 7.78 -10.30 -4.29
N SER A 107 7.48 -11.09 -3.27
CA SER A 107 6.68 -12.32 -3.43
C SER A 107 5.22 -12.05 -3.80
N PHE A 108 4.70 -10.86 -3.50
CA PHE A 108 3.33 -10.46 -3.84
C PHE A 108 3.20 -9.91 -5.25
N HIS A 109 4.30 -9.48 -5.88
CA HIS A 109 4.29 -8.91 -7.23
C HIS A 109 3.56 -9.79 -8.27
N PRO A 110 3.91 -11.09 -8.42
CA PRO A 110 3.18 -11.95 -9.36
C PRO A 110 1.70 -12.17 -8.98
N LYS A 111 1.34 -12.03 -7.70
CA LYS A 111 -0.06 -12.13 -7.25
C LYS A 111 -0.85 -10.90 -7.68
N PHE A 112 -0.26 -9.71 -7.58
CA PHE A 112 -0.85 -8.47 -8.11
C PHE A 112 -1.02 -8.55 -9.63
N ASP A 113 0.01 -8.97 -10.36
CA ASP A 113 -0.06 -9.09 -11.82
C ASP A 113 -1.17 -10.04 -12.26
N LYS A 114 -1.30 -11.18 -11.58
CA LYS A 114 -2.40 -12.12 -11.82
C LYS A 114 -3.75 -11.49 -11.51
N ALA A 115 -3.91 -10.89 -10.34
CA ALA A 115 -5.17 -10.26 -9.93
C ALA A 115 -5.62 -9.17 -10.91
N PHE A 116 -4.70 -8.33 -11.40
CA PHE A 116 -5.00 -7.34 -12.43
C PHE A 116 -5.29 -7.94 -13.82
N SER A 117 -4.76 -9.12 -14.12
CA SER A 117 -5.06 -9.83 -15.38
C SER A 117 -6.43 -10.49 -15.34
N ASP A 118 -6.85 -10.93 -14.16
CA ASP A 118 -8.14 -11.56 -13.89
C ASP A 118 -9.25 -10.52 -13.54
N ASP A 119 -8.92 -9.22 -13.52
CA ASP A 119 -9.75 -8.10 -13.06
C ASP A 119 -10.30 -8.30 -11.62
N ASP A 120 -9.56 -9.03 -10.80
CA ASP A 120 -9.86 -9.32 -9.40
C ASP A 120 -9.34 -8.20 -8.50
N LEU A 121 -10.10 -7.09 -8.48
CA LEU A 121 -9.79 -5.94 -7.63
C LEU A 121 -9.88 -6.25 -6.13
N LEU A 122 -10.65 -7.27 -5.73
CA LEU A 122 -10.74 -7.67 -4.33
C LEU A 122 -9.41 -8.27 -3.85
N THR A 123 -8.80 -9.14 -4.66
CA THR A 123 -7.46 -9.67 -4.35
C THR A 123 -6.41 -8.57 -4.33
N VAL A 124 -6.47 -7.59 -5.26
CA VAL A 124 -5.58 -6.42 -5.23
C VAL A 124 -5.73 -5.65 -3.92
N GLN A 125 -6.96 -5.42 -3.45
CA GLN A 125 -7.22 -4.74 -2.20
C GLN A 125 -6.66 -5.52 -1.01
N ASN A 126 -6.92 -6.82 -0.92
CA ASN A 126 -6.44 -7.65 0.19
C ASN A 126 -4.90 -7.66 0.29
N LEU A 127 -4.21 -7.87 -0.84
CA LEU A 127 -2.74 -7.81 -0.89
C LEU A 127 -2.22 -6.42 -0.50
N SER A 128 -2.93 -5.36 -0.89
CA SER A 128 -2.56 -3.99 -0.54
C SER A 128 -2.75 -3.69 0.94
N ILE A 129 -3.80 -4.21 1.59
CA ILE A 129 -4.04 -4.06 3.04
C ILE A 129 -2.88 -4.69 3.83
N GLU A 130 -2.48 -5.90 3.45
CA GLU A 130 -1.43 -6.66 4.12
C GLU A 130 -0.08 -5.92 4.06
N LEU A 131 0.36 -5.54 2.86
CA LEU A 131 1.60 -4.77 2.71
C LEU A 131 1.50 -3.39 3.37
N LYS A 132 0.30 -2.78 3.40
CA LYS A 132 0.13 -1.47 4.03
C LYS A 132 0.35 -1.58 5.53
N GLY A 133 -0.24 -2.58 6.18
CA GLY A 133 -0.01 -2.87 7.59
C GLY A 133 1.47 -3.09 7.90
N ALA A 134 2.17 -3.88 7.10
CA ALA A 134 3.60 -4.10 7.26
C ALA A 134 4.43 -2.81 7.09
N SER A 135 4.15 -2.02 6.05
CA SER A 135 4.86 -0.75 5.80
C SER A 135 4.60 0.31 6.87
N ASP A 136 3.36 0.41 7.38
CA ASP A 136 3.00 1.31 8.49
C ASP A 136 3.73 0.94 9.77
N ASN A 137 3.83 -0.36 10.06
CA ASN A 137 4.58 -0.88 11.21
C ASN A 137 6.07 -0.53 11.13
N LEU A 138 6.64 -0.46 9.93
CA LEU A 138 8.04 -0.11 9.69
C LEU A 138 8.31 1.38 9.48
N ARG A 139 7.27 2.23 9.55
CA ARG A 139 7.34 3.68 9.29
C ARG A 139 7.81 4.04 7.86
N ILE A 140 7.45 3.20 6.88
CA ILE A 140 7.77 3.45 5.46
C ILE A 140 6.58 4.18 4.81
N HIS A 141 6.45 5.48 5.11
CA HIS A 141 5.24 6.25 4.82
C HIS A 141 4.92 6.38 3.32
N GLU A 142 5.91 6.54 2.46
CA GLU A 142 5.69 6.65 1.01
C GLU A 142 5.13 5.36 0.43
N ILE A 143 5.59 4.20 0.91
CA ILE A 143 5.06 2.89 0.50
C ILE A 143 3.63 2.70 0.99
N SER A 144 3.35 3.04 2.25
CA SER A 144 1.98 3.02 2.79
C SER A 144 1.04 3.93 1.99
N SER A 145 1.52 5.09 1.54
CA SER A 145 0.76 6.02 0.69
C SER A 145 0.51 5.46 -0.72
N ALA A 146 1.50 4.81 -1.33
CA ALA A 146 1.33 4.13 -2.62
C ALA A 146 0.29 2.99 -2.50
N LEU A 147 0.35 2.20 -1.44
CA LEU A 147 -0.63 1.15 -1.14
C LEU A 147 -2.02 1.69 -0.88
N GLN A 148 -2.13 2.86 -0.24
CA GLN A 148 -3.42 3.55 -0.07
C GLN A 148 -4.04 3.96 -1.41
N THR A 149 -3.23 4.25 -2.42
CA THR A 149 -3.68 4.52 -3.79
C THR A 149 -4.19 3.24 -4.45
N LEU A 150 -3.47 2.12 -4.31
CA LEU A 150 -3.91 0.81 -4.80
C LEU A 150 -5.24 0.36 -4.17
N LEU A 151 -5.44 0.59 -2.87
CA LEU A 151 -6.70 0.29 -2.17
C LEU A 151 -7.91 1.04 -2.75
N ARG A 152 -7.67 2.20 -3.36
CA ARG A 152 -8.71 3.05 -3.95
C ARG A 152 -8.84 2.88 -5.46
N CYS A 153 -8.08 1.95 -6.06
CA CYS A 153 -8.19 1.73 -7.50
C CYS A 153 -9.55 1.11 -7.84
N ASP A 154 -10.14 1.63 -8.90
CA ASP A 154 -11.44 1.23 -9.44
C ASP A 154 -11.31 0.51 -10.79
N ASN A 155 -10.09 0.44 -11.34
CA ASN A 155 -9.80 -0.22 -12.60
C ASN A 155 -8.35 -0.71 -12.69
N SER A 156 -8.14 -1.74 -13.50
CA SER A 156 -6.83 -2.38 -13.67
C SER A 156 -5.77 -1.47 -14.32
N THR A 157 -6.14 -0.42 -15.07
CA THR A 157 -5.14 0.48 -15.70
C THR A 157 -4.53 1.44 -14.69
N SER A 158 -5.35 2.09 -13.86
CA SER A 158 -4.88 2.95 -12.78
C SER A 158 -4.15 2.14 -11.71
N GLY A 159 -4.64 0.92 -11.41
CA GLY A 159 -4.02 -0.02 -10.50
C GLY A 159 -2.61 -0.44 -10.90
N LYS A 160 -2.39 -0.84 -12.16
CA LYS A 160 -1.05 -1.21 -12.66
C LYS A 160 -0.05 -0.06 -12.57
N LYS A 161 -0.47 1.17 -12.89
CA LYS A 161 0.41 2.34 -12.73
C LYS A 161 0.78 2.56 -11.26
N ALA A 162 -0.17 2.43 -10.34
CA ALA A 162 0.10 2.54 -8.91
C ALA A 162 0.99 1.39 -8.40
N LEU A 163 0.86 0.21 -9.00
CA LEU A 163 1.73 -0.94 -8.72
C LEU A 163 3.18 -0.67 -9.16
N ASP A 164 3.38 -0.11 -10.36
CA ASP A 164 4.71 0.29 -10.84
C ASP A 164 5.34 1.34 -9.91
N GLU A 165 4.55 2.32 -9.45
CA GLU A 165 4.99 3.32 -8.47
C GLU A 165 5.37 2.68 -7.12
N LEU A 166 4.59 1.72 -6.64
CA LEU A 166 4.88 0.96 -5.42
C LEU A 166 6.21 0.21 -5.53
N TYR A 167 6.43 -0.57 -6.59
CA TYR A 167 7.67 -1.35 -6.73
C TYR A 167 8.89 -0.47 -7.02
N SER A 168 8.71 0.68 -7.66
CA SER A 168 9.77 1.69 -7.76
C SER A 168 10.19 2.24 -6.39
N LEU A 169 9.30 2.29 -5.39
CA LEU A 169 9.64 2.68 -4.02
C LEU A 169 10.28 1.51 -3.25
N ILE A 170 9.74 0.28 -3.40
CA ILE A 170 10.30 -0.91 -2.76
C ILE A 170 11.76 -1.15 -3.19
N ASP A 171 12.10 -0.90 -4.46
CA ASP A 171 13.47 -1.06 -4.95
C ASP A 171 14.45 0.02 -4.45
N GLN A 172 13.97 1.05 -3.75
CA GLN A 172 14.81 2.07 -3.10
C GLN A 172 15.16 1.73 -1.64
N LEU A 173 14.55 0.69 -1.05
CA LEU A 173 14.89 0.14 0.27
C LEU A 173 16.11 -0.79 0.18
#